data_AF-A0A7Y6PK62-F1
#
_entry.id   AF-A0A7Y6PK62-F1
#
_cell.length_a   1.000
_cell.length_b   1.000
_cell.length_c   1.000
_cell.angle_alpha   90.00
_cell.angle_beta   90.00
_cell.angle_gamma   90.00
#
_symmetry.space_group_name_H-M   'P 1'
#
loop_
_entity.id
_entity.type
_entity.pdbx_description
1 polymer ?
#
loop_
_entity_poly.entity_id
_entity_poly.type
_entity_poly.pdbx_seq_one_letter_code
_entity_poly.pdbx_strand_id
1 'polypeptide(L)'
;MKLDKACALFFGTKIDSKLREGLALSKPGDKKYFDGSSEEFLRVIEIGDDKDKERWIGKVIKAGPAVTEVDDIQRNILSILRRVAPNARIPASAVKIFVLQGAGVSTSQVIDDEGEGEEADEPGSSGPYITY
;
A
#
# COMPACT_ATOMS: atom_id res chain seq x y z
N MET A 1 -14.26 -5.43 4.72
CA MET A 1 -13.42 -4.50 5.49
C MET A 1 -13.24 -3.25 4.62
N LYS A 2 -13.73 -2.07 5.03
CA LYS A 2 -13.56 -0.82 4.27
C LYS A 2 -12.27 -0.15 4.78
N LEU A 3 -11.24 -0.05 3.94
CA LEU A 3 -10.07 0.77 4.25
C LEU A 3 -10.39 2.23 3.90
N ASP A 4 -9.98 3.13 4.77
CA ASP A 4 -10.14 4.57 4.57
C ASP A 4 -9.36 5.02 3.33
N LYS A 5 -10.06 5.66 2.38
CA LYS A 5 -9.50 6.10 1.10
C LYS A 5 -8.67 7.37 1.21
N ALA A 6 -8.64 8.03 2.36
CA ALA A 6 -7.89 9.27 2.57
C ALA A 6 -6.50 9.05 3.21
N CYS A 7 -6.28 7.91 3.86
CA CYS A 7 -5.06 7.65 4.62
C CYS A 7 -4.09 6.75 3.86
N ALA A 8 -2.80 7.11 3.88
CA ALA A 8 -1.74 6.21 3.43
C ALA A 8 -1.61 5.02 4.39
N LEU A 9 -1.33 3.86 3.83
CA LEU A 9 -1.23 2.61 4.55
C LEU A 9 0.20 2.10 4.51
N PHE A 10 0.66 1.51 5.60
CA PHE A 10 1.92 0.80 5.65
C PHE A 10 1.67 -0.68 5.86
N PHE A 11 2.12 -1.49 4.90
CA PHE A 11 2.08 -2.94 4.96
C PHE A 11 3.47 -3.42 5.31
N GLY A 12 3.67 -3.98 6.49
CA GLY A 12 5.00 -4.36 6.93
C GLY A 12 5.03 -5.47 7.95
N THR A 13 6.22 -6.01 8.16
CA THR A 13 6.48 -7.03 9.17
C THR A 13 7.52 -6.52 10.16
N LYS A 14 7.42 -6.99 11.41
CA LYS A 14 8.35 -6.60 12.47
C LYS A 14 9.72 -7.15 12.16
N ILE A 15 10.76 -6.32 12.31
CA ILE A 15 12.14 -6.76 12.16
C ILE A 15 12.53 -7.56 13.40
N ASP A 16 12.55 -8.88 13.25
CA ASP A 16 13.10 -9.80 14.24
C ASP A 16 14.63 -9.92 14.10
N SER A 17 15.26 -10.71 14.98
CA SER A 17 16.72 -10.90 14.94
C SER A 17 17.21 -11.53 13.64
N LYS A 18 16.44 -12.48 13.07
CA LYS A 18 16.82 -13.19 11.84
C LYS A 18 16.72 -12.30 10.60
N LEU A 19 15.65 -11.50 10.51
CA LEU A 19 15.45 -10.54 9.43
C LEU A 19 16.48 -9.43 9.51
N ARG A 20 16.80 -8.94 10.70
CA ARG A 20 17.88 -7.96 10.90
C ARG A 20 19.23 -8.47 10.40
N GLU A 21 19.59 -9.70 10.75
CA GLU A 21 20.81 -10.35 10.29
C GLU A 21 20.79 -10.56 8.78
N GLY A 22 19.67 -11.03 8.23
CA GLY A 22 19.47 -11.21 6.79
C GLY A 22 19.62 -9.90 6.00
N LEU A 23 19.07 -8.80 6.51
CA LEU A 23 19.22 -7.47 5.91
C LEU A 23 20.66 -6.95 6.01
N ALA A 24 21.35 -7.22 7.12
CA ALA A 24 22.76 -6.84 7.30
C ALA A 24 23.70 -7.61 6.36
N LEU A 25 23.39 -8.88 6.09
CA LEU A 25 24.12 -9.76 5.17
C LEU A 25 23.65 -9.66 3.71
N SER A 26 22.67 -8.80 3.42
CA SER A 26 22.16 -8.61 2.07
C SER A 26 23.25 -8.08 1.13
N LYS A 27 23.17 -8.46 -0.14
CA LYS A 27 24.15 -8.05 -1.13
C LYS A 27 24.10 -6.53 -1.32
N PRO A 28 25.22 -5.85 -1.61
CA PRO A 28 25.24 -4.40 -1.83
C PRO A 28 24.21 -3.92 -2.87
N GLY A 29 24.00 -4.69 -3.95
CA GLY A 29 23.02 -4.38 -4.99
C GLY A 29 21.56 -4.62 -4.62
N ASP A 30 21.29 -5.32 -3.52
CA ASP A 30 19.94 -5.58 -3.01
C ASP A 30 19.48 -4.51 -2.00
N LYS A 31 20.37 -3.64 -1.52
CA LYS A 31 20.05 -2.55 -0.57
C LYS A 31 18.97 -1.60 -1.09
N LYS A 32 18.95 -1.35 -2.42
CA LYS A 32 17.94 -0.52 -3.09
C LYS A 32 16.50 -1.01 -2.92
N TYR A 33 16.31 -2.27 -2.52
CA TYR A 33 14.98 -2.86 -2.31
C TYR A 33 14.41 -2.59 -0.91
N PHE A 34 15.19 -2.02 0.01
CA PHE A 34 14.74 -1.74 1.37
C PHE A 34 15.30 -0.44 1.98
N ASP A 35 16.07 0.34 1.23
CA ASP A 35 16.65 1.61 1.66
C ASP A 35 15.62 2.76 1.73
N GLY A 36 14.43 2.55 1.19
CA GLY A 36 13.35 3.55 1.14
C GLY A 36 13.51 4.60 0.04
N SER A 37 14.50 4.46 -0.84
CA SER A 37 14.74 5.37 -1.97
C SER A 37 13.61 5.37 -3.00
N SER A 38 12.86 4.27 -3.10
CA SER A 38 11.70 4.13 -4.00
C SER A 38 10.45 3.75 -3.22
N GLU A 39 9.31 4.30 -3.64
CA GLU A 39 7.97 3.90 -3.16
C GLU A 39 7.58 2.50 -3.68
N GLU A 40 8.24 2.01 -4.74
CA GLU A 40 7.98 0.68 -5.29
C GLU A 40 8.52 -0.45 -4.40
N PHE A 41 9.51 -0.14 -3.56
CA PHE A 41 10.25 -1.09 -2.75
C PHE A 41 9.96 -0.93 -1.25
N LEU A 42 10.63 -1.75 -0.45
CA LEU A 42 10.45 -1.72 0.99
C LEU A 42 11.17 -0.52 1.60
N ARG A 43 10.74 -0.14 2.78
CA ARG A 43 11.43 0.77 3.68
C ARG A 43 11.32 0.29 5.11
N VAL A 44 12.30 0.70 5.90
CA VAL A 44 12.28 0.51 7.34
C VAL A 44 11.64 1.72 7.99
N ILE A 45 10.66 1.49 8.85
CA ILE A 45 10.06 2.52 9.70
C ILE A 45 10.15 2.10 11.16
N GLU A 46 10.24 3.07 12.05
CA GLU A 46 10.18 2.86 13.49
C GLU A 46 8.77 3.25 13.96
N ILE A 47 8.08 2.33 14.64
CA ILE A 47 6.73 2.53 15.16
C ILE A 47 6.79 2.37 16.68
N GLY A 48 6.17 3.31 17.42
CA GLY A 48 6.12 3.32 18.88
C GLY A 48 6.84 4.51 19.49
N ASP A 49 6.63 4.70 20.80
CA ASP A 49 7.25 5.77 21.59
C ASP A 49 8.73 5.51 21.87
N ASP A 50 9.47 6.54 22.31
CA ASP A 50 10.93 6.49 22.55
C ASP A 50 11.43 5.33 23.43
N LYS A 51 10.56 4.75 24.27
CA LYS A 51 10.90 3.60 25.13
C LYS A 51 10.63 2.23 24.50
N ASP A 52 9.77 2.14 23.50
CA ASP A 52 9.33 0.90 22.84
C ASP A 52 9.31 1.05 21.31
N LYS A 53 10.40 1.59 20.74
CA LYS A 53 10.56 1.71 19.29
C LYS A 53 10.71 0.34 18.65
N GLU A 54 9.66 -0.11 17.98
CA GLU A 54 9.71 -1.30 17.15
C GLU A 54 10.12 -0.95 15.73
N ARG A 55 11.07 -1.70 15.18
CA ARG A 55 11.46 -1.56 13.77
C ARG A 55 10.60 -2.46 12.90
N TRP A 56 10.05 -1.88 11.85
CA TRP A 56 9.21 -2.56 10.88
C TRP A 56 9.77 -2.36 9.48
N ILE A 57 9.68 -3.37 8.63
CA ILE A 57 10.04 -3.28 7.22
C ILE A 57 8.83 -3.59 6.36
N GLY A 58 8.57 -2.75 5.35
CA GLY A 58 7.35 -2.84 4.60
C GLY A 58 7.23 -1.80 3.49
N LYS A 59 6.08 -1.79 2.83
CA LYS A 59 5.77 -0.88 1.73
C LYS A 59 4.72 0.13 2.17
N VAL A 60 4.91 1.39 1.78
CA VAL A 60 3.91 2.44 1.95
C VAL A 60 3.07 2.49 0.69
N ILE A 61 1.76 2.39 0.86
CA ILE A 61 0.77 2.48 -0.21
C ILE A 61 0.01 3.79 -0.01
N LYS A 62 -0.04 4.59 -1.06
CA LYS A 62 -0.83 5.84 -1.07
C LYS A 62 -2.30 5.51 -0.87
N ALA A 63 -3.08 6.49 -0.46
CA ALA A 63 -4.50 6.29 -0.24
C ALA A 63 -5.21 5.88 -1.55
N GLY A 64 -6.21 5.00 -1.47
CA GLY A 64 -6.97 4.51 -2.63
C GLY A 64 -6.78 3.06 -3.12
N PRO A 65 -5.90 2.17 -2.61
CA PRO A 65 -5.83 0.79 -3.09
C PRO A 65 -7.12 0.05 -2.77
N ALA A 66 -7.62 -0.70 -3.76
CA ALA A 66 -8.78 -1.56 -3.57
C ALA A 66 -8.42 -2.71 -2.61
N VAL A 67 -9.40 -3.19 -1.83
CA VAL A 67 -9.23 -4.32 -0.91
C VAL A 67 -8.71 -5.57 -1.63
N THR A 68 -8.98 -5.70 -2.93
CA THR A 68 -8.50 -6.78 -3.80
C THR A 68 -6.98 -6.80 -3.98
N GLU A 69 -6.28 -5.70 -3.72
CA GLU A 69 -4.83 -5.59 -3.93
C GLU A 69 -4.02 -6.01 -2.69
N VAL A 70 -4.67 -6.27 -1.55
CA VAL A 70 -3.98 -6.60 -0.30
C VAL A 70 -3.10 -7.85 -0.44
N ASP A 71 -3.64 -8.91 -1.04
CA ASP A 71 -2.89 -10.16 -1.27
C ASP A 71 -1.73 -9.96 -2.26
N ASP A 72 -1.90 -9.09 -3.25
CA ASP A 72 -0.86 -8.74 -4.21
C ASP A 72 0.28 -7.96 -3.55
N ILE A 73 -0.07 -6.96 -2.74
CA ILE A 73 0.89 -6.17 -1.96
C ILE A 73 1.65 -7.09 -1.00
N GLN A 74 0.95 -7.99 -0.31
CA GLN A 74 1.57 -8.95 0.60
C GLN A 74 2.52 -9.90 -0.14
N ARG A 75 2.11 -10.46 -1.29
CA ARG A 75 2.97 -11.28 -2.14
C ARG A 75 4.19 -10.52 -2.63
N ASN A 76 4.02 -9.26 -3.03
CA ASN A 76 5.10 -8.38 -3.45
C ASN A 76 6.13 -8.19 -2.33
N ILE A 77 5.68 -7.81 -1.12
CA ILE A 77 6.54 -7.63 0.05
C ILE A 77 7.30 -8.92 0.36
N LEU A 78 6.61 -10.06 0.45
CA LEU A 78 7.24 -11.34 0.74
C LEU A 78 8.24 -11.76 -0.34
N SER A 79 7.97 -11.47 -1.61
CA SER A 79 8.88 -11.79 -2.71
C SER A 79 10.20 -11.01 -2.60
N ILE A 80 10.12 -9.73 -2.21
CA ILE A 80 11.30 -8.90 -1.98
C ILE A 80 12.04 -9.37 -0.74
N LEU A 81 11.34 -9.66 0.37
CA LEU A 81 11.95 -10.14 1.60
C LEU A 81 12.69 -11.46 1.41
N ARG A 82 12.13 -12.40 0.65
CA ARG A 82 12.81 -13.66 0.29
C ARG A 82 14.08 -13.44 -0.54
N ARG A 83 14.12 -12.38 -1.34
CA ARG A 83 15.30 -12.01 -2.12
C ARG A 83 16.40 -11.40 -1.23
N VAL A 84 16.05 -10.42 -0.40
CA VAL A 84 17.03 -9.64 0.38
C VAL A 84 17.47 -10.35 1.66
N ALA A 85 16.58 -11.16 2.25
CA ALA A 85 16.80 -11.87 3.50
C ALA A 85 16.24 -13.32 3.41
N PRO A 86 16.83 -14.17 2.55
CA PRO A 86 16.33 -15.54 2.31
C PRO A 86 16.29 -16.42 3.56
N ASN A 87 17.11 -16.12 4.57
CA ASN A 87 17.19 -16.85 5.82
C ASN A 87 16.03 -16.52 6.78
N ALA A 88 15.38 -15.37 6.59
CA ALA A 88 14.22 -14.95 7.38
C ALA A 88 12.96 -15.56 6.77
N ARG A 89 12.51 -16.70 7.32
CA ARG A 89 11.24 -17.32 6.94
C ARG A 89 10.07 -16.52 7.50
N ILE A 90 9.52 -15.63 6.68
CA ILE A 90 8.41 -14.74 7.08
C ILE A 90 7.10 -15.29 6.52
N PRO A 91 6.14 -15.69 7.38
CA PRO A 91 4.83 -16.11 6.92
C PRO A 91 4.00 -14.90 6.48
N ALA A 92 3.04 -15.13 5.59
CA ALA A 92 2.13 -14.06 5.15
C ALA A 92 1.41 -13.41 6.33
N SER A 93 0.95 -14.19 7.31
CA SER A 93 0.30 -13.71 8.53
C SER A 93 1.14 -12.77 9.40
N ALA A 94 2.46 -12.67 9.18
CA ALA A 94 3.32 -11.73 9.90
C ALA A 94 3.30 -10.30 9.31
N VAL A 95 2.65 -10.10 8.15
CA VAL A 95 2.44 -8.77 7.57
C VAL A 95 1.24 -8.12 8.26
N LYS A 96 1.49 -6.98 8.90
CA LYS A 96 0.46 -6.13 9.53
C LYS A 96 0.27 -4.86 8.71
N ILE A 97 -0.94 -4.31 8.81
CA ILE A 97 -1.35 -3.08 8.13
C ILE A 97 -1.46 -1.99 9.20
N PHE A 98 -0.78 -0.87 8.96
CA PHE A 98 -0.82 0.31 9.81
C PHE A 98 -1.37 1.49 9.02
N VAL A 99 -2.15 2.33 9.69
CA VAL A 99 -2.58 3.62 9.14
C VAL A 99 -1.50 4.64 9.47
N LEU A 100 -0.97 5.33 8.46
CA LEU A 100 -0.01 6.41 8.68
C LEU A 100 -0.78 7.71 8.93
N GLN A 101 -1.00 8.04 10.21
CA GLN A 101 -1.51 9.37 10.60
C GLN A 101 -0.34 10.35 10.70
N GLY A 102 -0.32 11.39 9.86
CA GLY A 102 0.51 12.58 10.09
C GLY A 102 1.74 12.79 9.19
N ALA A 103 1.95 12.00 8.14
CA ALA A 103 2.80 12.46 7.03
C ALA A 103 1.87 13.00 5.95
N GLY A 104 1.92 14.31 5.67
CA GLY A 104 1.10 14.97 4.66
C GLY A 104 1.23 14.27 3.30
N VAL A 105 0.31 13.34 3.03
CA VAL A 105 -0.10 13.03 1.67
C VAL A 105 -1.23 14.00 1.39
N SER A 106 -0.84 15.24 1.06
CA SER A 106 -1.74 16.24 0.48
C SER A 106 -2.23 15.72 -0.87
N THR A 107 -3.19 14.81 -0.85
CA THR A 107 -4.03 14.56 -2.01
C THR A 107 -5.20 15.52 -1.86
N SER A 108 -5.16 16.58 -2.65
CA SER A 108 -6.32 17.44 -2.85
C SER A 108 -7.51 16.56 -3.15
N GLN A 109 -8.59 16.82 -2.42
CA GLN A 109 -9.90 16.25 -2.65
C GLN A 109 -10.29 16.51 -4.10
N VAL A 110 -10.58 15.45 -4.84
CA VAL A 110 -11.60 15.48 -5.89
C VAL A 110 -12.55 14.34 -5.54
N ILE A 111 -13.53 14.71 -4.72
CA ILE A 111 -14.70 13.89 -4.43
C ILE A 111 -15.61 14.11 -5.65
N ASP A 112 -15.64 13.15 -6.56
CA ASP A 112 -16.72 13.04 -7.54
C ASP A 112 -17.83 12.23 -6.84
N ASP A 113 -18.67 12.95 -6.11
CA ASP A 113 -19.91 12.48 -5.50
C ASP A 113 -21.05 13.05 -6.34
N GLU A 114 -21.53 12.30 -7.32
CA GLU A 114 -22.88 12.48 -7.86
C GLU A 114 -23.58 11.12 -7.96
N GLY A 115 -24.22 10.75 -6.85
CA GLY A 115 -25.65 10.50 -6.75
C GLY A 115 -26.36 9.73 -7.87
N GLU A 116 -26.83 8.52 -7.51
CA GLU A 116 -28.00 7.90 -8.13
C GLU A 116 -29.21 8.85 -8.07
N GLY A 117 -29.91 8.99 -9.20
CA GLY A 117 -31.17 9.72 -9.32
C GLY A 117 -32.09 9.02 -10.32
N GLU A 118 -33.26 8.65 -9.82
CA GLU A 118 -34.28 7.78 -10.40
C GLU A 118 -34.93 8.27 -11.70
N GLU A 119 -35.59 7.32 -12.36
CA GLU A 119 -36.42 7.42 -13.55
C GLU A 119 -37.50 8.51 -13.47
N ALA A 120 -37.74 9.20 -14.59
CA ALA A 120 -39.00 9.85 -14.89
C ALA A 120 -39.25 9.89 -16.41
N ASP A 121 -40.44 9.42 -16.78
CA ASP A 121 -41.04 9.27 -18.11
C ASP A 121 -41.21 10.56 -18.96
N GLU A 122 -41.13 10.34 -20.29
CA GLU A 122 -41.87 10.96 -21.42
C GLU A 122 -41.70 12.47 -21.77
N PRO A 123 -42.16 12.94 -22.97
CA PRO A 123 -42.20 12.34 -24.31
C PRO A 123 -41.69 13.29 -25.43
N GLY A 124 -41.28 12.72 -26.57
CA GLY A 124 -41.41 13.32 -27.91
C GLY A 124 -40.52 14.50 -28.31
N SER A 125 -39.61 14.29 -29.26
CA SER A 125 -39.43 15.22 -30.40
C SER A 125 -38.61 14.58 -31.52
N SER A 126 -39.21 14.58 -32.71
CA SER A 126 -38.67 14.10 -34.00
C SER A 126 -37.52 14.96 -34.54
N GLY A 127 -36.49 14.34 -35.13
CA GLY A 127 -35.52 15.05 -35.99
C GLY A 127 -34.48 14.10 -36.61
N PRO A 128 -33.98 14.35 -37.84
CA PRO A 128 -33.91 13.32 -38.88
C PRO A 128 -32.56 12.63 -39.07
N TYR A 129 -32.63 11.44 -39.68
CA TYR A 129 -31.53 10.66 -40.24
C TYR A 129 -30.70 11.46 -41.25
N ILE A 130 -29.37 11.29 -41.21
CA ILE A 130 -28.48 11.66 -42.31
C ILE A 130 -28.00 10.36 -42.97
N THR A 131 -28.41 10.16 -44.23
CA THR A 131 -27.77 9.24 -45.18
C THR A 131 -27.01 10.09 -46.19
N TYR A 132 -25.70 9.88 -46.32
CA TYR A 132 -24.95 10.01 -47.58
C TYR A 132 -23.73 9.09 -47.53
#